data_AF-A0A2H5Y4W8-F1
#
_entry.id   AF-A0A2H5Y4W8-F1
#
_cell.length_a   1.000
_cell.length_b   1.000
_cell.length_c   1.000
_cell.angle_alpha   90.00
_cell.angle_beta   90.00
_cell.angle_gamma   90.00
#
_symmetry.space_group_name_H-M   'P 1'
#
loop_
_entity.id
_entity.type
_entity.pdbx_description
1 polymer ?
#
loop_
_entity_poly.entity_id
_entity_poly.type
_entity_poly.pdbx_seq_one_letter_code
_entity_poly.pdbx_strand_id
1 'polypeptide(L)'
;MRWEIQEDLASKAMRDPSDPSLTAREQAALEMATLFTLDYRSITDDHVSRWRTVFSDAELIELATFMALADGFGKVVEMLGLGDVSPTGSGEI
;
A
#
# COMPACT_ATOMS: atom_id res chain seq x y z
N MET A 1 17.81 -13.20 2.88
CA MET A 1 16.91 -14.06 2.08
C MET A 1 15.42 -13.73 2.20
N ARG A 2 14.71 -13.90 3.33
CA ARG A 2 13.26 -13.56 3.40
C ARG A 2 12.96 -12.06 3.21
N TRP A 3 13.84 -11.19 3.69
CA TRP A 3 13.68 -9.73 3.60
C TRP A 3 13.95 -9.16 2.19
N GLU A 4 14.94 -9.69 1.46
CA GLU A 4 15.23 -9.27 0.07
C GLU A 4 14.09 -9.58 -0.89
N ILE A 5 13.39 -10.70 -0.69
CA ILE A 5 12.23 -11.06 -1.52
C ILE A 5 11.08 -10.08 -1.30
N GLN A 6 10.85 -9.65 -0.05
CA GLN A 6 9.80 -8.67 0.25
C GLN A 6 10.13 -7.26 -0.26
N GLU A 7 11.40 -6.87 -0.25
CA GLU A 7 11.85 -5.58 -0.79
C GLU A 7 11.75 -5.53 -2.33
N ASP A 8 12.12 -6.62 -3.01
CA ASP A 8 11.99 -6.74 -4.47
C ASP A 8 10.51 -6.72 -4.90
N LEU A 9 9.63 -7.41 -4.17
CA LEU A 9 8.19 -7.39 -4.44
C LEU A 9 7.57 -6.00 -4.19
N ALA A 10 7.96 -5.31 -3.11
CA ALA A 10 7.49 -3.96 -2.84
C ALA A 10 7.95 -2.96 -3.91
N SER A 11 9.22 -3.04 -4.33
CA SER A 11 9.79 -2.22 -5.39
C SER A 11 9.10 -2.44 -6.74
N LYS A 12 8.76 -3.70 -7.06
CA LYS A 12 8.04 -4.05 -8.29
C LYS A 12 6.59 -3.58 -8.27
N ALA A 13 5.87 -3.80 -7.17
CA ALA A 13 4.50 -3.34 -6.99
C ALA A 13 4.37 -1.81 -7.13
N MET A 14 5.38 -1.05 -6.67
CA MET A 14 5.45 0.40 -6.88
C MET A 14 5.65 0.81 -8.34
N ARG A 15 6.26 -0.04 -9.17
CA ARG A 15 6.59 0.27 -10.57
C ARG A 15 5.50 -0.18 -11.54
N ASP A 16 4.91 -1.34 -11.32
CA ASP A 16 3.85 -1.91 -12.17
C ASP A 16 2.87 -2.76 -11.34
N PRO A 17 1.70 -2.19 -10.96
CA PRO A 17 0.65 -2.93 -10.26
C PRO A 17 0.02 -4.07 -11.09
N SER A 18 0.28 -4.10 -12.40
CA SER A 18 -0.19 -5.13 -13.34
C SER A 18 0.86 -6.20 -13.68
N ASP A 19 2.00 -6.18 -12.99
CA ASP A 19 3.09 -7.13 -13.23
C ASP A 19 2.57 -8.59 -13.12
N PRO A 20 2.81 -9.43 -14.15
CA PRO A 20 2.32 -10.82 -14.18
C PRO A 20 2.97 -11.74 -13.14
N SER A 21 4.02 -11.29 -12.44
CA SER A 21 4.62 -12.01 -11.32
C SER A 21 3.83 -11.90 -10.02
N LEU A 22 2.91 -10.94 -9.93
CA LEU A 22 2.01 -10.79 -8.79
C LEU A 22 0.90 -11.84 -8.84
N THR A 23 0.60 -12.45 -7.70
CA THR A 23 -0.57 -13.31 -7.55
C THR A 23 -1.87 -12.49 -7.67
N ALA A 24 -2.97 -13.15 -8.00
CA ALA A 24 -4.29 -12.49 -8.04
C ALA A 24 -4.67 -11.82 -6.70
N ARG A 25 -4.21 -12.40 -5.58
CA ARG A 25 -4.44 -11.84 -4.24
C ARG A 25 -3.60 -10.58 -4.00
N GLU A 26 -2.34 -10.55 -4.46
CA GLU A 26 -1.48 -9.36 -4.37
C GLU A 26 -1.97 -8.23 -5.28
N GLN A 27 -2.39 -8.54 -6.50
CA GLN A 27 -2.97 -7.56 -7.42
C GLN A 27 -4.24 -6.93 -6.82
N ALA A 28 -5.12 -7.74 -6.23
CA ALA A 28 -6.31 -7.24 -5.55
C ALA A 28 -5.96 -6.36 -4.33
N ALA A 29 -4.93 -6.71 -3.55
CA ALA A 29 -4.47 -5.88 -2.44
C ALA A 29 -3.93 -4.52 -2.91
N LEU A 30 -3.19 -4.49 -4.03
CA LEU A 30 -2.66 -3.26 -4.61
C LEU A 30 -3.76 -2.37 -5.21
N GLU A 31 -4.73 -2.96 -5.89
CA GLU A 31 -5.92 -2.24 -6.38
C GLU A 31 -6.68 -1.61 -5.21
N MET A 32 -6.93 -2.39 -4.15
CA MET A 32 -7.60 -1.90 -2.94
C MET A 32 -6.80 -0.78 -2.28
N ALA A 33 -5.48 -0.93 -2.11
CA ALA A 33 -4.61 0.12 -1.54
C ALA A 33 -4.66 1.41 -2.36
N THR A 34 -4.61 1.29 -3.68
CA THR A 34 -4.62 2.42 -4.62
C THR A 34 -5.94 3.19 -4.53
N LEU A 35 -7.08 2.49 -4.62
CA LEU A 35 -8.39 3.13 -4.52
C LEU A 35 -8.61 3.72 -3.11
N PHE A 36 -8.24 2.99 -2.06
CA PHE A 36 -8.43 3.45 -0.68
C PHE A 36 -7.66 4.75 -0.39
N THR A 37 -6.41 4.85 -0.84
CA THR A 37 -5.55 6.01 -0.57
C THR A 37 -5.85 7.22 -1.48
N LEU A 38 -6.22 6.99 -2.74
CA LEU A 38 -6.42 8.06 -3.72
C LEU A 38 -7.88 8.54 -3.82
N ASP A 39 -8.84 7.62 -3.86
CA ASP A 39 -10.27 7.94 -3.98
C ASP A 39 -11.16 6.80 -3.48
N TYR A 40 -11.24 6.64 -2.16
CA TYR A 40 -12.06 5.57 -1.56
C TYR A 40 -13.54 5.65 -1.92
N ARG A 41 -14.03 6.81 -2.41
CA ARG A 41 -15.43 7.00 -2.84
C ARG A 41 -15.72 6.37 -4.20
N SER A 42 -14.67 6.09 -4.99
CA SER A 42 -14.80 5.38 -6.26
C SER A 42 -14.97 3.87 -6.10
N ILE A 43 -14.80 3.34 -4.89
CA ILE A 43 -14.99 1.91 -4.61
C ILE A 43 -16.47 1.56 -4.80
N THR A 44 -16.72 0.60 -5.69
CA THR A 44 -18.06 0.11 -6.03
C THR A 44 -18.28 -1.31 -5.53
N ASP A 45 -19.52 -1.78 -5.54
CA ASP A 45 -19.88 -3.16 -5.19
C ASP A 45 -19.15 -4.19 -6.09
N ASP A 46 -18.88 -3.85 -7.36
CA ASP A 46 -18.12 -4.72 -8.27
C ASP A 46 -16.66 -4.90 -7.81
N HIS A 47 -16.03 -3.86 -7.26
CA HIS A 47 -14.69 -3.97 -6.67
C HIS A 47 -14.73 -4.92 -5.47
N VAL A 48 -15.67 -4.71 -4.55
CA VAL A 48 -15.82 -5.55 -3.35
C VAL A 48 -16.12 -7.00 -3.72
N SER A 49 -16.98 -7.22 -4.73
CA SER A 49 -17.28 -8.56 -5.24
C SER A 49 -16.05 -9.25 -5.82
N ARG A 50 -15.19 -8.52 -6.56
CA ARG A 50 -13.94 -9.08 -7.08
C ARG A 50 -12.95 -9.40 -5.96
N TRP A 51 -12.77 -8.53 -4.97
CA TRP A 51 -11.86 -8.80 -3.86
C TRP A 51 -12.29 -9.99 -3.01
N ARG A 52 -13.61 -10.20 -2.85
CA ARG A 52 -14.16 -11.38 -2.17
C ARG A 52 -13.86 -12.72 -2.84
N THR A 53 -13.40 -12.72 -4.10
CA THR A 53 -12.93 -13.95 -4.75
C THR A 53 -11.60 -14.45 -4.19
N VAL A 54 -10.82 -13.57 -3.54
CA VAL A 54 -9.47 -13.87 -3.03
C VAL A 54 -9.28 -13.51 -1.56
N PHE A 55 -10.21 -12.79 -0.93
CA PHE A 55 -10.24 -12.44 0.49
C PHE A 55 -11.58 -12.77 1.14
N SER A 56 -11.55 -13.15 2.42
CA SER A 56 -12.72 -13.17 3.30
C SER A 56 -13.05 -11.76 3.81
N ASP A 57 -14.27 -11.56 4.33
CA ASP A 57 -14.66 -10.28 4.94
C ASP A 57 -13.73 -9.89 6.11
N ALA A 58 -13.28 -10.86 6.90
CA ALA A 58 -12.33 -10.61 8.00
C ALA A 58 -10.98 -10.09 7.48
N GLU A 59 -10.45 -10.72 6.42
CA GLU A 59 -9.20 -10.29 5.80
C GLU A 59 -9.34 -8.90 5.14
N LEU A 60 -10.49 -8.59 4.55
CA LEU A 60 -10.77 -7.25 4.01
C LEU A 60 -10.80 -6.18 5.11
N ILE A 61 -11.39 -6.48 6.27
CA ILE A 61 -11.40 -5.57 7.42
C ILE A 61 -9.98 -5.35 7.94
N GLU A 62 -9.20 -6.42 8.11
CA GLU A 62 -7.81 -6.32 8.54
C GLU A 62 -6.97 -5.48 7.57
N LEU A 63 -7.12 -5.76 6.26
CA LEU A 63 -6.41 -5.05 5.21
C LEU A 63 -6.77 -3.56 5.16
N ALA A 64 -8.06 -3.23 5.19
CA ALA A 64 -8.54 -1.85 5.24
C ALA A 64 -8.06 -1.10 6.50
N THR A 65 -8.05 -1.78 7.65
CA THR A 65 -7.58 -1.20 8.91
C THR A 65 -6.10 -0.88 8.84
N PHE A 66 -5.30 -1.77 8.29
CA PHE A 66 -3.87 -1.54 8.07
C PHE A 66 -3.61 -0.36 7.14
N MET A 67 -4.35 -0.28 6.02
CA MET A 67 -4.26 0.85 5.08
C MET A 67 -4.63 2.19 5.75
N ALA A 68 -5.73 2.22 6.50
CA ALA A 68 -6.18 3.42 7.22
C ALA A 68 -5.13 3.90 8.22
N LEU A 69 -4.49 2.97 8.94
CA LEU A 69 -3.42 3.28 9.87
C LEU A 69 -2.19 3.85 9.14
N ALA A 70 -1.73 3.20 8.07
CA ALA A 70 -0.54 3.61 7.32
C ALA A 70 -0.74 4.99 6.66
N ASP A 71 -1.87 5.19 5.98
CA ASP A 71 -2.23 6.44 5.31
C ASP A 71 -2.44 7.59 6.32
N GLY A 72 -3.19 7.32 7.41
CA GLY A 72 -3.40 8.29 8.48
C GLY A 72 -2.10 8.68 9.19
N PHE A 73 -1.21 7.71 9.44
CA PHE A 73 0.08 7.96 10.05
C PHE A 73 0.98 8.83 9.16
N GLY A 74 1.05 8.56 7.86
CA GLY A 74 1.79 9.39 6.90
C GLY A 74 1.33 10.85 6.92
N LYS A 75 0.00 11.07 6.92
CA LYS A 75 -0.61 12.41 7.02
C LYS A 75 -0.26 13.11 8.33
N VAL A 76 -0.21 12.39 9.45
CA VAL A 76 0.20 12.96 10.75
C VAL A 76 1.67 13.37 10.74
N VAL A 77 2.56 12.53 10.19
CA VAL A 77 4.00 12.84 10.05
C VAL A 77 4.21 14.07 9.19
N GLU A 78 3.51 14.16 8.05
CA GLU A 78 3.56 15.31 7.15
C GLU A 78 3.02 16.59 7.83
N MET A 79 1.86 16.50 8.48
CA MET A 79 1.26 17.61 9.24
C MET A 79 2.19 18.18 10.32
N LEU A 80 2.99 17.31 10.95
CA LEU A 80 3.97 17.71 11.98
C LEU A 80 5.31 18.21 11.39
N GLY A 81 5.48 18.20 10.07
CA GLY A 81 6.72 18.61 9.41
C GLY A 81 7.88 17.62 9.62
N LEU A 82 7.58 16.37 9.94
CA LEU A 82 8.58 15.33 10.24
C LEU A 82 8.99 14.50 9.01
N GLY A 83 8.36 14.74 7.86
CA GLY A 83 8.60 13.98 6.62
C GLY A 83 9.86 14.38 5.85
N ASP A 84 10.41 15.58 6.10
CA ASP A 84 11.63 16.05 5.45
C ASP A 84 12.87 15.58 6.22
N VAL A 85 13.30 14.34 5.96
CA VAL A 85 14.66 13.93 6.29
C VAL A 85 15.59 14.48 5.20
N SER A 86 15.94 15.75 5.30
CA SER A 86 17.13 16.24 4.59
C SER A 86 18.32 15.37 5.02
N PRO A 87 19.11 14.80 4.09
CA PRO A 87 20.30 14.03 4.46
C PRO A 87 21.26 14.97 5.19
N THR A 88 21.17 14.99 6.51
CA THR A 88 22.00 15.84 7.36
C THR A 88 23.31 15.09 7.53
N GLY A 89 24.23 15.37 6.62
CA GLY A 89 25.52 14.70 6.56
C GLY A 89 26.44 15.24 5.47
N SER A 90 26.40 16.55 5.21
CA SER A 90 27.59 17.21 4.67
C SER A 90 28.66 17.14 5.76
N GLY A 91 29.44 16.06 5.76
CA GLY A 91 30.72 16.01 6.44
C GLY A 91 31.65 16.99 5.75
N GLU A 92 31.60 18.25 6.17
CA GLU A 92 32.56 19.27 5.81
C GLU A 92 33.88 19.02 6.57
N ILE A 93 34.91 18.75 5.77
CA ILE A 93 36.37 18.96 5.92
C ILE A 93 37.12 18.10 6.95
#